data_AF-A0A1B6H9S0-F1
#
_entry.id   AF-A0A1B6H9S0-F1
#
_cell.length_a   1.000
_cell.length_b   1.000
_cell.length_c   1.000
_cell.angle_alpha   90.00
_cell.angle_beta   90.00
_cell.angle_gamma   90.00
#
_symmetry.space_group_name_H-M   'P 1'
#
loop_
_entity.id
_entity.type
_entity.pdbx_description
1 polymer ?
#
loop_
_entity_poly.entity_id
_entity_poly.type
_entity_poly.pdbx_seq_one_letter_code
_entity_poly.pdbx_strand_id
1 'polypeptide(L)'
;AKEYFFFFCFKITKNDLSITALKCVFDLLLVYGLSYFNIQDPDEETNEGPEETEQKNLVVLLMSLLECKSDDKKRVAVTGLSKLLFSGRVKSSKLVVKLIMLWFDPNYECDPYIRQTLGIFFRMFATSCSHAPQLLLQAFLPTIKKFFALDFTDPLAEIDVETVANLMVDLTRPNINKRAPKDQSIHNQLAIKLCEEVLTEEYEPVNCIVFLKILGHLELNYDLTTDIAIISALVARMVKTTSKSDKHLQRLVVKFEMTLQAQLDRNKTVSTVNNTLPAELSLQSGVTSQTSASQILLGDRENMVSE
;
A
#
# COMPACT_ATOMS: atom_id res chain seq x y z
N ALA A 1 -34.40 -4.07 11.85
CA ALA A 1 -34.96 -4.56 10.57
C ALA A 1 -33.92 -4.56 9.44
N LYS A 2 -33.25 -3.43 9.17
CA LYS A 2 -32.23 -3.31 8.10
C LYS A 2 -31.03 -4.26 8.29
N GLU A 3 -30.52 -4.39 9.51
CA GLU A 3 -29.42 -5.30 9.85
C GLU A 3 -29.81 -6.78 9.69
N TYR A 4 -30.99 -7.16 10.21
CA TYR A 4 -31.53 -8.53 10.08
C TYR A 4 -31.75 -8.98 8.64
N PHE A 5 -31.99 -8.06 7.69
CA PHE A 5 -32.10 -8.38 6.27
C PHE A 5 -30.80 -8.98 5.74
N PHE A 6 -29.65 -8.42 6.12
CA PHE A 6 -28.35 -8.93 5.68
C PHE A 6 -28.06 -10.31 6.27
N PHE A 7 -28.29 -10.49 7.57
CA PHE A 7 -28.14 -11.80 8.20
C PHE A 7 -29.06 -12.87 7.59
N PHE A 8 -30.28 -12.48 7.20
CA PHE A 8 -31.17 -13.36 6.45
C PHE A 8 -30.56 -13.77 5.10
N CYS A 9 -30.02 -12.82 4.32
CA CYS A 9 -29.36 -13.10 3.04
C CYS A 9 -28.22 -14.13 3.17
N PHE A 10 -27.48 -14.10 4.29
CA PHE A 10 -26.42 -15.07 4.59
C PHE A 10 -26.93 -16.46 4.95
N LYS A 11 -28.13 -16.55 5.55
CA LYS A 11 -28.77 -17.83 5.93
C LYS A 11 -29.46 -18.54 4.77
N ILE A 12 -29.53 -17.92 3.58
CA ILE A 12 -30.12 -18.55 2.39
C ILE A 12 -29.26 -19.74 1.96
N THR A 13 -29.83 -20.95 2.01
CA THR A 13 -29.15 -22.20 1.66
C THR A 13 -29.17 -22.50 0.15
N LYS A 14 -30.16 -21.98 -0.58
CA LYS A 14 -30.24 -22.16 -2.04
C LYS A 14 -29.15 -21.34 -2.73
N ASN A 15 -28.25 -22.02 -3.43
CA ASN A 15 -26.99 -21.42 -3.91
C ASN A 15 -27.22 -20.18 -4.81
N ASP A 16 -28.02 -20.29 -5.87
CA ASP A 16 -28.26 -19.17 -6.81
C ASP A 16 -28.90 -17.95 -6.14
N LEU A 17 -29.83 -18.19 -5.23
CA LEU A 17 -30.52 -17.13 -4.51
C LEU A 17 -29.57 -16.46 -3.50
N SER A 18 -28.70 -17.23 -2.87
CA SER A 18 -27.69 -16.72 -1.95
C SER A 18 -26.62 -15.88 -2.66
N ILE A 19 -26.19 -16.28 -3.86
CA ILE A 19 -25.26 -15.51 -4.70
C ILE A 19 -25.89 -14.18 -5.11
N THR A 20 -27.15 -14.22 -5.57
CA THR A 20 -27.88 -13.01 -5.96
C THR A 20 -28.08 -12.07 -4.78
N ALA A 21 -28.49 -12.62 -3.63
CA ALA A 21 -28.64 -11.85 -2.40
C ALA A 21 -27.31 -11.19 -1.99
N LEU A 22 -26.20 -11.92 -2.03
CA LEU A 22 -24.87 -11.40 -1.71
C LEU A 22 -24.45 -10.24 -2.64
N LYS A 23 -24.71 -10.35 -3.94
CA LYS A 23 -24.50 -9.24 -4.89
C LYS A 23 -25.32 -8.01 -4.50
N CYS A 24 -26.60 -8.19 -4.19
CA CYS A 24 -27.46 -7.10 -3.70
C CYS A 24 -26.91 -6.47 -2.40
N VAL A 25 -26.37 -7.27 -1.48
CA VAL A 25 -25.73 -6.75 -0.26
C VAL A 25 -24.57 -5.83 -0.61
N PHE A 26 -23.64 -6.27 -1.47
CA PHE A 26 -22.51 -5.43 -1.87
C PHE A 26 -22.96 -4.14 -2.58
N ASP A 27 -23.95 -4.21 -3.48
CA ASP A 27 -24.47 -3.05 -4.18
C ASP A 27 -25.10 -2.03 -3.20
N LEU A 28 -25.88 -2.51 -2.23
CA LEU A 28 -26.43 -1.67 -1.17
C LEU A 28 -25.33 -0.97 -0.35
N LEU A 29 -24.28 -1.71 0.03
CA LEU A 29 -23.16 -1.14 0.79
C LEU A 29 -22.35 -0.13 -0.03
N LEU A 30 -22.19 -0.35 -1.33
CA LEU A 30 -21.50 0.58 -2.24
C LEU A 30 -22.28 1.90 -2.41
N VAL A 31 -23.61 1.80 -2.57
CA VAL A 31 -24.48 2.95 -2.78
C VAL A 31 -24.66 3.75 -1.49
N TYR A 32 -25.07 3.09 -0.40
CA TYR A 32 -25.48 3.79 0.83
C TYR A 32 -24.35 3.92 1.88
N GLY A 33 -23.29 3.12 1.79
CA GLY A 33 -22.21 3.08 2.78
C GLY A 33 -22.58 2.31 4.07
N LEU A 34 -21.58 2.05 4.92
CA LEU A 34 -21.74 1.28 6.16
C LEU A 34 -22.61 2.01 7.20
N SER A 35 -22.42 3.32 7.34
CA SER A 35 -23.11 4.14 8.36
C SER A 35 -24.62 4.15 8.19
N TYR A 36 -25.13 4.10 6.95
CA TYR A 36 -26.57 4.06 6.67
C TYR A 36 -27.26 2.82 7.26
N PHE A 37 -26.51 1.72 7.39
CA PHE A 37 -26.98 0.47 7.96
C PHE A 37 -26.54 0.26 9.41
N ASN A 38 -25.92 1.27 10.04
CA ASN A 38 -25.39 1.21 11.39
C ASN A 38 -24.34 0.08 11.56
N ILE A 39 -23.55 -0.17 10.51
CA ILE A 39 -22.48 -1.17 10.52
C ILE A 39 -21.19 -0.50 10.99
N GLN A 40 -20.55 -1.10 11.98
CA GLN A 40 -19.28 -0.65 12.56
C GLN A 40 -18.10 -0.91 11.62
N ASP A 41 -17.00 -0.19 11.82
CA ASP A 41 -15.77 -0.45 11.07
C ASP A 41 -15.20 -1.83 11.47
N PRO A 42 -14.81 -2.71 10.52
CA PRO A 42 -14.23 -4.02 10.84
C PRO A 42 -12.90 -3.97 11.62
N ASP A 43 -12.20 -2.84 11.62
CA ASP A 43 -10.94 -2.68 12.33
C ASP A 43 -11.12 -2.02 13.72
N GLU A 44 -12.32 -1.58 14.10
CA GLU A 44 -12.61 -1.05 15.44
C GLU A 44 -12.51 -2.13 16.52
N GLU A 45 -11.79 -1.84 17.60
CA GLU A 45 -11.71 -2.71 18.78
C GLU A 45 -13.03 -2.61 19.56
N THR A 46 -13.81 -3.69 19.55
CA THR A 46 -15.00 -3.85 20.38
C THR A 46 -14.61 -4.41 21.74
N ASN A 47 -15.30 -4.00 22.80
CA ASN A 47 -15.19 -4.64 24.13
C ASN A 47 -15.84 -6.05 24.18
N GLU A 48 -16.29 -6.56 23.04
CA GLU A 48 -16.99 -7.84 22.90
C GLU A 48 -16.01 -8.91 22.41
N GLY A 49 -16.25 -10.19 22.77
CA GLY A 49 -15.40 -11.29 22.34
C GLY A 49 -15.31 -11.44 20.80
N PRO A 50 -14.28 -12.12 20.27
CA PRO A 50 -14.08 -12.29 18.83
C PRO A 50 -15.30 -12.93 18.14
N GLU A 51 -15.88 -13.95 18.77
CA GLU A 51 -17.01 -14.70 18.22
C GLU A 51 -18.32 -13.86 18.15
N GLU A 52 -18.55 -12.98 19.13
CA GLU A 52 -19.72 -12.09 19.12
C GLU A 52 -19.54 -10.95 18.12
N THR A 53 -18.32 -10.46 17.95
CA THR A 53 -17.99 -9.41 16.98
C THR A 53 -18.11 -9.91 15.54
N GLU A 54 -17.68 -11.14 15.27
CA GLU A 54 -17.88 -11.81 13.97
C GLU A 54 -19.36 -12.03 13.64
N GLN A 55 -20.21 -12.26 14.66
CA GLN A 55 -21.64 -12.46 14.48
C GLN A 55 -22.45 -11.15 14.37
N LYS A 56 -21.91 -10.01 14.79
CA LYS A 56 -22.62 -8.72 14.75
C LYS A 56 -22.11 -7.78 13.66
N ASN A 57 -20.85 -7.88 13.25
CA ASN A 57 -20.31 -7.02 12.19
C ASN A 57 -20.50 -7.66 10.80
N LEU A 58 -21.39 -7.08 10.00
CA LEU A 58 -21.65 -7.53 8.63
C LEU A 58 -20.40 -7.56 7.75
N VAL A 59 -19.47 -6.61 7.89
CA VAL A 59 -18.24 -6.60 7.10
C VAL A 59 -17.36 -7.78 7.47
N VAL A 60 -17.24 -8.10 8.75
CA VAL A 60 -16.49 -9.27 9.21
C VAL A 60 -17.13 -10.57 8.69
N LEU A 61 -18.46 -10.66 8.70
CA LEU A 61 -19.19 -11.78 8.08
C LEU A 61 -18.98 -11.87 6.56
N LEU A 62 -18.90 -10.73 5.85
CA LEU A 62 -18.55 -10.72 4.42
C LEU A 62 -17.09 -11.18 4.21
N MET A 63 -16.18 -10.82 5.10
CA MET A 63 -14.77 -11.24 5.06
C MET A 63 -14.60 -12.74 5.26
N SER A 64 -15.43 -13.39 6.07
CA SER A 64 -15.37 -14.85 6.26
C SER A 64 -15.76 -15.62 4.99
N LEU A 65 -16.46 -15.00 4.04
CA LEU A 65 -16.75 -15.61 2.74
C LEU A 65 -15.49 -15.84 1.87
N LEU A 66 -14.38 -15.14 2.16
CA LEU A 66 -13.10 -15.39 1.50
C LEU A 66 -12.56 -16.80 1.80
N GLU A 67 -12.99 -17.40 2.90
CA GLU A 67 -12.62 -18.75 3.35
C GLU A 67 -13.74 -19.78 3.07
N CYS A 68 -14.83 -19.37 2.41
CA CYS A 68 -15.94 -20.26 2.10
C CYS A 68 -15.54 -21.35 1.10
N LYS A 69 -16.12 -22.56 1.25
CA LYS A 69 -15.92 -23.68 0.33
C LYS A 69 -16.62 -23.51 -1.04
N SER A 70 -17.53 -22.54 -1.15
CA SER A 70 -18.24 -22.26 -2.41
C SER A 70 -17.47 -21.22 -3.21
N ASP A 71 -16.88 -21.65 -4.33
CA ASP A 71 -16.10 -20.77 -5.20
C ASP A 71 -16.93 -19.60 -5.75
N ASP A 72 -18.20 -19.82 -6.11
CA ASP A 72 -19.07 -18.74 -6.58
C ASP A 72 -19.30 -17.66 -5.52
N LYS A 73 -19.54 -18.05 -4.27
CA LYS A 73 -19.69 -17.10 -3.16
C LYS A 73 -18.38 -16.37 -2.90
N LYS A 74 -17.25 -17.10 -2.94
CA LYS A 74 -15.92 -16.54 -2.77
C LYS A 74 -15.60 -15.51 -3.86
N ARG A 75 -15.87 -15.81 -5.14
CA ARG A 75 -15.68 -14.88 -6.26
C ARG A 75 -16.50 -13.60 -6.11
N VAL A 76 -17.76 -13.72 -5.68
CA VAL A 76 -18.60 -12.55 -5.37
C VAL A 76 -18.03 -11.77 -4.19
N ALA A 77 -17.59 -12.44 -3.13
CA ALA A 77 -17.00 -11.81 -1.96
C ALA A 77 -15.71 -11.05 -2.30
N VAL A 78 -14.78 -11.67 -3.03
CA VAL A 78 -13.55 -11.04 -3.53
C VAL A 78 -13.90 -9.77 -4.30
N THR A 79 -14.78 -9.87 -5.29
CA THR A 79 -15.17 -8.74 -6.13
C THR A 79 -15.82 -7.62 -5.32
N GLY A 80 -16.75 -7.96 -4.43
CA GLY A 80 -17.51 -7.01 -3.61
C GLY A 80 -16.64 -6.30 -2.58
N LEU A 81 -15.81 -7.05 -1.84
CA LEU A 81 -14.89 -6.50 -0.85
C LEU A 81 -13.81 -5.62 -1.49
N SER A 82 -13.27 -6.02 -2.64
CA SER A 82 -12.35 -5.19 -3.43
C SER A 82 -13.00 -3.87 -3.84
N LYS A 83 -14.27 -3.88 -4.30
CA LYS A 83 -15.00 -2.64 -4.63
C LYS A 83 -15.24 -1.75 -3.40
N LEU A 84 -15.58 -2.34 -2.25
CA LEU A 84 -15.78 -1.59 -1.00
C LEU A 84 -14.48 -0.93 -0.52
N LEU A 85 -13.34 -1.62 -0.61
CA LEU A 85 -12.01 -1.05 -0.33
C LEU A 85 -11.66 0.06 -1.31
N PHE A 86 -11.82 -0.19 -2.62
CA PHE A 86 -11.49 0.75 -3.68
C PHE A 86 -12.26 2.06 -3.55
N SER A 87 -13.58 1.98 -3.29
CA SER A 87 -14.45 3.14 -3.07
C SER A 87 -14.23 3.84 -1.72
N GLY A 88 -13.42 3.26 -0.83
CA GLY A 88 -13.17 3.79 0.50
C GLY A 88 -14.36 3.68 1.46
N ARG A 89 -15.35 2.83 1.12
CA ARG A 89 -16.50 2.50 1.99
C ARG A 89 -16.09 1.60 3.15
N VAL A 90 -15.07 0.77 2.93
CA VAL A 90 -14.38 -0.02 3.95
C VAL A 90 -12.91 0.39 3.90
N LYS A 91 -12.26 0.56 5.07
CA LYS A 91 -10.83 0.89 5.18
C LYS A 91 -10.15 -0.04 6.17
N SER A 92 -10.11 -1.34 5.83
CA SER A 92 -9.57 -2.38 6.70
C SER A 92 -8.22 -2.89 6.21
N SER A 93 -7.21 -2.78 7.07
CA SER A 93 -5.91 -3.40 6.83
C SER A 93 -5.98 -4.93 6.92
N LYS A 94 -6.83 -5.46 7.82
CA LYS A 94 -7.10 -6.90 7.97
C LYS A 94 -7.66 -7.51 6.68
N LEU A 95 -8.55 -6.79 5.99
CA LEU A 95 -9.07 -7.20 4.70
C LEU A 95 -7.99 -7.21 3.62
N VAL A 96 -7.13 -6.19 3.57
CA VAL A 96 -5.99 -6.17 2.64
C VAL A 96 -5.10 -7.40 2.85
N VAL A 97 -4.79 -7.75 4.10
CA VAL A 97 -4.04 -8.99 4.43
C VAL A 97 -4.75 -10.21 3.85
N LYS A 98 -6.05 -10.41 4.14
CA LYS A 98 -6.80 -11.58 3.63
C LYS A 98 -6.82 -11.66 2.10
N LEU A 99 -6.97 -10.52 1.40
CA LEU A 99 -6.95 -10.49 -0.05
C LEU A 99 -5.57 -10.77 -0.65
N ILE A 100 -4.48 -10.33 0.00
CA ILE A 100 -3.11 -10.67 -0.44
C ILE A 100 -2.85 -12.16 -0.23
N MET A 101 -3.16 -12.71 0.96
CA MET A 101 -3.00 -14.15 1.22
C MET A 101 -3.76 -14.97 0.15
N LEU A 102 -5.02 -14.60 -0.14
CA LEU A 102 -5.85 -15.28 -1.14
C LEU A 102 -5.30 -15.13 -2.57
N TRP A 103 -4.62 -14.03 -2.88
CA TRP A 103 -4.03 -13.84 -4.21
C TRP A 103 -2.90 -14.83 -4.49
N PHE A 104 -2.15 -15.18 -3.45
CA PHE A 104 -1.04 -16.11 -3.53
C PHE A 104 -1.42 -17.57 -3.27
N ASP A 105 -2.61 -17.85 -2.73
CA ASP A 105 -3.11 -19.21 -2.47
C ASP A 105 -3.02 -20.13 -3.72
N PRO A 106 -2.23 -21.22 -3.66
CA PRO A 106 -2.05 -22.13 -4.79
C PRO A 106 -3.34 -22.80 -5.26
N ASN A 107 -4.33 -22.96 -4.37
CA ASN A 107 -5.61 -23.56 -4.74
C ASN A 107 -6.35 -22.74 -5.82
N TYR A 108 -6.02 -21.46 -5.94
CA TYR A 108 -6.60 -20.53 -6.91
C TYR A 108 -5.65 -20.19 -8.07
N GLU A 109 -4.52 -20.90 -8.20
CA GLU A 109 -3.62 -20.75 -9.33
C GLU A 109 -4.33 -21.02 -10.66
N CYS A 110 -5.16 -22.06 -10.69
CA CYS A 110 -5.96 -22.46 -11.86
C CYS A 110 -7.29 -21.71 -11.98
N ASP A 111 -7.66 -20.85 -11.02
CA ASP A 111 -8.83 -19.97 -11.14
C ASP A 111 -8.40 -18.59 -11.65
N PRO A 112 -8.45 -18.33 -12.97
CA PRO A 112 -8.04 -17.05 -13.52
C PRO A 112 -8.89 -15.90 -13.00
N TYR A 113 -10.13 -16.15 -12.54
CA TYR A 113 -11.03 -15.08 -12.10
C TYR A 113 -10.51 -14.40 -10.85
N ILE A 114 -10.17 -15.16 -9.80
CA ILE A 114 -9.72 -14.59 -8.52
C ILE A 114 -8.38 -13.88 -8.71
N ARG A 115 -7.40 -14.54 -9.33
CA ARG A 115 -6.07 -13.96 -9.56
C ARG A 115 -6.11 -12.70 -10.41
N GLN A 116 -6.87 -12.67 -11.51
CA GLN A 116 -6.99 -11.48 -12.35
C GLN A 116 -7.75 -10.36 -11.64
N THR A 117 -8.82 -10.69 -10.93
CA THR A 117 -9.60 -9.70 -10.17
C THR A 117 -8.73 -9.00 -9.13
N LEU A 118 -7.97 -9.78 -8.34
CA LEU A 118 -7.07 -9.24 -7.32
C LEU A 118 -5.91 -8.46 -7.93
N GLY A 119 -5.29 -8.96 -9.01
CA GLY A 119 -4.21 -8.25 -9.68
C GLY A 119 -4.62 -6.90 -10.26
N ILE A 120 -5.79 -6.84 -10.92
CA ILE A 120 -6.35 -5.57 -11.43
C ILE A 120 -6.72 -4.67 -10.25
N PHE A 121 -7.39 -5.22 -9.24
CA PHE A 121 -7.79 -4.47 -8.05
C PHE A 121 -6.60 -3.83 -7.35
N PHE A 122 -5.56 -4.58 -6.98
CA PHE A 122 -4.43 -4.04 -6.22
C PHE A 122 -3.67 -2.98 -7.00
N ARG A 123 -3.49 -3.14 -8.31
CA ARG A 123 -2.89 -2.11 -9.17
C ARG A 123 -3.74 -0.83 -9.18
N MET A 124 -5.04 -0.95 -9.38
CA MET A 124 -5.95 0.20 -9.41
C MET A 124 -6.03 0.86 -8.03
N PHE A 125 -6.11 0.08 -6.96
CA PHE A 125 -6.16 0.54 -5.58
C PHE A 125 -4.89 1.33 -5.23
N ALA A 126 -3.71 0.75 -5.45
CA ALA A 126 -2.43 1.39 -5.16
C ALA A 126 -2.25 2.72 -5.89
N THR A 127 -2.70 2.84 -7.15
CA THR A 127 -2.47 4.02 -7.98
C THR A 127 -3.55 5.10 -7.89
N SER A 128 -4.80 4.71 -7.59
CA SER A 128 -5.96 5.60 -7.73
C SER A 128 -6.57 6.03 -6.39
N CYS A 129 -6.32 5.31 -5.30
CA CYS A 129 -6.98 5.56 -4.02
C CYS A 129 -6.06 6.29 -3.05
N SER A 130 -6.45 7.45 -2.51
CA SER A 130 -5.58 8.24 -1.61
C SER A 130 -5.28 7.55 -0.27
N HIS A 131 -6.17 6.66 0.18
CA HIS A 131 -6.02 5.86 1.40
C HIS A 131 -5.27 4.54 1.20
N ALA A 132 -5.00 4.13 -0.04
CA ALA A 132 -4.34 2.85 -0.33
C ALA A 132 -2.92 2.73 0.23
N PRO A 133 -2.03 3.74 0.11
CA PRO A 133 -0.66 3.59 0.56
C PRO A 133 -0.57 3.32 2.07
N GLN A 134 -1.41 3.98 2.87
CA GLN A 134 -1.47 3.77 4.31
C GLN A 134 -2.02 2.40 4.68
N LEU A 135 -3.07 1.93 4.00
CA LEU A 135 -3.63 0.60 4.24
C LEU A 135 -2.66 -0.52 3.84
N LEU A 136 -1.92 -0.35 2.74
CA LEU A 136 -0.88 -1.28 2.31
C LEU A 136 0.28 -1.32 3.31
N LEU A 137 0.71 -0.17 3.82
CA LEU A 137 1.72 -0.07 4.89
C LEU A 137 1.27 -0.76 6.18
N GLN A 138 0.02 -0.58 6.59
CA GLN A 138 -0.54 -1.22 7.78
C GLN A 138 -0.67 -2.74 7.61
N ALA A 139 -1.00 -3.20 6.40
CA ALA A 139 -1.11 -4.61 6.08
C ALA A 139 0.24 -5.32 5.87
N PHE A 140 1.32 -4.59 5.57
CA PHE A 140 2.62 -5.17 5.22
C PHE A 140 3.12 -6.19 6.25
N LEU A 141 3.42 -5.75 7.47
CA LEU A 141 3.98 -6.63 8.50
C LEU A 141 3.02 -7.77 8.89
N PRO A 142 1.72 -7.52 9.13
CA PRO A 142 0.76 -8.60 9.38
C PRO A 142 0.73 -9.68 8.29
N THR A 143 0.84 -9.30 7.01
CA THR A 143 0.94 -10.26 5.91
C THR A 143 2.22 -11.09 6.01
N ILE A 144 3.39 -10.45 6.13
CA ILE A 144 4.67 -11.17 6.19
C ILE A 144 4.75 -12.09 7.41
N LYS A 145 4.29 -11.62 8.57
CA LYS A 145 4.23 -12.44 9.80
C LYS A 145 3.29 -13.63 9.65
N LYS A 146 2.17 -13.50 8.93
CA LYS A 146 1.30 -14.64 8.63
C LYS A 146 2.02 -15.69 7.81
N PHE A 147 2.77 -15.31 6.78
CA PHE A 147 3.57 -16.25 5.99
C PHE A 147 4.65 -16.94 6.83
N PHE A 148 5.34 -16.21 7.72
CA PHE A 148 6.33 -16.82 8.62
C PHE A 148 5.74 -17.80 9.64
N ALA A 149 4.46 -17.64 9.98
CA ALA A 149 3.77 -18.51 10.93
C ALA A 149 3.14 -19.76 10.29
N LEU A 150 3.21 -19.91 8.95
CA LEU A 150 2.66 -21.08 8.26
C LEU A 150 3.48 -22.32 8.57
N ASP A 151 2.80 -23.45 8.78
CA ASP A 151 3.45 -24.75 8.88
C ASP A 151 3.72 -25.35 7.49
N PHE A 152 4.57 -26.37 7.44
CA PHE A 152 4.91 -27.05 6.18
C PHE A 152 3.73 -27.84 5.56
N THR A 153 2.58 -27.94 6.24
CA THR A 153 1.40 -28.62 5.72
C THR A 153 0.45 -27.67 5.00
N ASP A 154 0.57 -26.36 5.26
CA ASP A 154 -0.19 -25.33 4.56
C ASP A 154 0.35 -25.14 3.12
N PRO A 155 -0.51 -25.23 2.08
CA PRO A 155 -0.10 -24.97 0.70
C PRO A 155 0.58 -23.60 0.51
N LEU A 156 0.21 -22.60 1.32
CA LEU A 156 0.80 -21.27 1.25
C LEU A 156 2.26 -21.23 1.71
N ALA A 157 2.74 -22.24 2.45
CA ALA A 157 4.11 -22.28 2.96
C ALA A 157 5.16 -22.49 1.86
N GLU A 158 4.76 -22.99 0.68
CA GLU A 158 5.65 -23.16 -0.47
C GLU A 158 5.97 -21.82 -1.17
N ILE A 159 5.20 -20.77 -0.88
CA ILE A 159 5.36 -19.46 -1.52
C ILE A 159 6.56 -18.74 -0.93
N ASP A 160 7.41 -18.23 -1.81
CA ASP A 160 8.50 -17.35 -1.42
C ASP A 160 7.98 -16.03 -0.84
N VAL A 161 8.21 -15.83 0.46
CA VAL A 161 7.79 -14.64 1.20
C VAL A 161 8.45 -13.37 0.65
N GLU A 162 9.65 -13.47 0.10
CA GLU A 162 10.33 -12.34 -0.54
C GLU A 162 9.56 -11.85 -1.77
N THR A 163 8.97 -12.76 -2.56
CA THR A 163 8.09 -12.42 -3.69
C THR A 163 6.84 -11.65 -3.25
N VAL A 164 6.18 -12.09 -2.17
CA VAL A 164 5.01 -11.39 -1.61
C VAL A 164 5.39 -10.00 -1.12
N ALA A 165 6.50 -9.89 -0.38
CA ALA A 165 6.98 -8.63 0.17
C ALA A 165 7.37 -7.64 -0.94
N ASN A 166 8.10 -8.08 -1.96
CA ASN A 166 8.48 -7.25 -3.11
C ASN A 166 7.25 -6.70 -3.85
N LEU A 167 6.22 -7.53 -4.04
CA LEU A 167 4.97 -7.06 -4.63
C LEU A 167 4.31 -5.96 -3.80
N MET A 168 4.28 -6.10 -2.47
CA MET A 168 3.72 -5.06 -1.59
C MET A 168 4.56 -3.77 -1.61
N VAL A 169 5.89 -3.88 -1.71
CA VAL A 169 6.78 -2.72 -1.94
C VAL A 169 6.47 -2.06 -3.28
N ASP A 170 6.30 -2.83 -4.35
CA ASP A 170 5.96 -2.30 -5.66
C ASP A 170 4.61 -1.56 -5.67
N LEU A 171 3.63 -2.04 -4.88
CA LEU A 171 2.34 -1.38 -4.68
C LEU A 171 2.41 -0.14 -3.75
N THR A 172 3.57 0.17 -3.18
CA THR A 172 3.77 1.34 -2.30
C THR A 172 4.89 2.27 -2.76
N ARG A 173 5.50 1.99 -3.92
CA ARG A 173 6.57 2.81 -4.50
C ARG A 173 6.20 4.30 -4.56
N PRO A 174 7.18 5.19 -4.35
CA PRO A 174 7.00 6.61 -4.57
C PRO A 174 6.41 6.87 -5.97
N ASN A 175 5.57 7.90 -6.07
CA ASN A 175 5.00 8.42 -7.33
C ASN A 175 3.97 7.54 -8.06
N ILE A 176 3.75 6.28 -7.68
CA ILE A 176 2.68 5.47 -8.31
C ILE A 176 1.29 5.99 -7.92
N ASN A 177 1.17 6.56 -6.72
CA ASN A 177 -0.05 7.17 -6.21
C ASN A 177 0.11 8.69 -6.16
N LYS A 178 -0.45 9.38 -7.17
CA LYS A 178 -0.38 10.84 -7.27
C LYS A 178 -1.25 11.58 -6.23
N ARG A 179 -2.08 10.85 -5.48
CA ARG A 179 -2.96 11.39 -4.44
C ARG A 179 -2.37 11.24 -3.03
N ALA A 180 -1.20 10.60 -2.91
CA ALA A 180 -0.52 10.45 -1.63
C ALA A 180 0.00 11.81 -1.12
N PRO A 181 -0.03 12.06 0.20
CA PRO A 181 0.60 13.23 0.80
C PRO A 181 2.11 13.26 0.51
N LYS A 182 2.65 14.44 0.17
CA LYS A 182 4.08 14.61 -0.18
C LYS A 182 4.99 14.74 1.04
N ASP A 183 4.41 15.08 2.18
CA ASP A 183 5.07 15.24 3.48
C ASP A 183 5.35 13.90 4.18
N GLN A 184 4.96 12.79 3.57
CA GLN A 184 5.14 11.44 4.12
C GLN A 184 5.78 10.53 3.09
N SER A 185 6.61 9.59 3.55
CA SER A 185 7.16 8.53 2.72
C SER A 185 6.76 7.17 3.30
N ILE A 186 5.96 6.41 2.55
CA ILE A 186 5.58 5.05 2.93
C ILE A 186 6.80 4.15 3.06
N HIS A 187 7.78 4.31 2.18
CA HIS A 187 9.02 3.56 2.23
C HIS A 187 9.89 3.93 3.43
N ASN A 188 9.89 5.19 3.88
CA ASN A 188 10.59 5.55 5.11
C ASN A 188 9.91 4.91 6.33
N GLN A 189 8.58 5.00 6.42
CA GLN A 189 7.82 4.36 7.51
C GLN A 189 8.01 2.83 7.50
N LEU A 190 8.04 2.22 6.32
CA LEU A 190 8.29 0.79 6.17
C LEU A 190 9.72 0.43 6.59
N ALA A 191 10.71 1.25 6.25
CA ALA A 191 12.10 1.06 6.67
C ALA A 191 12.24 1.08 8.19
N ILE A 192 11.60 2.06 8.86
CA ILE A 192 11.58 2.15 10.33
C ILE A 192 11.01 0.86 10.93
N LYS A 193 9.82 0.45 10.47
CA LYS A 193 9.15 -0.77 10.95
C LYS A 193 10.00 -2.03 10.72
N LEU A 194 10.60 -2.19 9.54
CA LEU A 194 11.46 -3.34 9.25
C LEU A 194 12.71 -3.37 10.12
N CYS A 195 13.35 -2.22 10.34
CA CYS A 195 14.48 -2.11 11.26
C CYS A 195 14.08 -2.48 12.70
N GLU A 196 12.91 -2.04 13.16
CA GLU A 196 12.37 -2.41 14.47
C GLU A 196 12.13 -3.93 14.56
N GLU A 197 11.53 -4.55 13.56
CA GLU A 197 11.29 -6.00 13.53
C GLU A 197 12.60 -6.80 13.54
N VAL A 198 13.64 -6.40 12.81
CA VAL A 198 14.96 -7.07 12.88
C VAL A 198 15.61 -6.93 14.25
N LEU A 199 15.28 -5.87 14.99
CA LEU A 199 15.77 -5.64 16.35
C LEU A 199 14.96 -6.38 17.42
N THR A 200 13.81 -6.96 17.06
CA THR A 200 13.11 -7.88 17.95
C THR A 200 13.87 -9.20 17.99
N GLU A 201 14.10 -9.74 19.19
CA GLU A 201 14.77 -11.03 19.38
C GLU A 201 13.82 -12.22 19.15
N GLU A 202 12.68 -11.98 18.50
CA GLU A 202 11.59 -12.95 18.33
C GLU A 202 11.72 -13.80 17.07
N TYR A 203 12.57 -13.40 16.10
CA TYR A 203 12.67 -14.06 14.81
C TYR A 203 13.95 -14.85 14.62
N GLU A 204 13.83 -15.96 13.88
CA GLU A 204 14.98 -16.67 13.37
C GLU A 204 15.78 -15.82 12.35
N PRO A 205 17.10 -16.05 12.23
CA PRO A 205 17.93 -15.29 11.29
C PRO A 205 17.42 -15.29 9.84
N VAL A 206 16.79 -16.37 9.39
CA VAL A 206 16.22 -16.50 8.03
C VAL A 206 15.14 -15.45 7.78
N ASN A 207 14.24 -15.24 8.74
CA ASN A 207 13.17 -14.25 8.64
C ASN A 207 13.72 -12.82 8.70
N CYS A 208 14.72 -12.57 9.55
CA CYS A 208 15.44 -11.29 9.58
C CYS A 208 16.15 -10.98 8.25
N ILE A 209 16.71 -11.99 7.57
CA ILE A 209 17.31 -11.83 6.24
C ILE A 209 16.27 -11.35 5.22
N VAL A 210 15.05 -11.89 5.24
CA VAL A 210 13.96 -11.41 4.37
C VAL A 210 13.70 -9.93 4.61
N PHE A 211 13.51 -9.50 5.87
CA PHE A 211 13.31 -8.08 6.18
C PHE A 211 14.44 -7.19 5.66
N LEU A 212 15.70 -7.61 5.81
CA LEU A 212 16.85 -6.85 5.33
C LEU A 212 16.96 -6.77 3.81
N LYS A 213 16.61 -7.85 3.10
CA LYS A 213 16.57 -7.83 1.63
C LYS A 213 15.53 -6.83 1.14
N ILE A 214 14.34 -6.85 1.75
CA ILE A 214 13.26 -5.90 1.42
C ILE A 214 13.67 -4.47 1.77
N LEU A 215 14.30 -4.25 2.92
CA LEU A 215 14.84 -2.95 3.32
C LEU A 215 15.79 -2.37 2.25
N GLY A 216 16.60 -3.23 1.62
CA GLY A 216 17.47 -2.85 0.51
C GLY A 216 16.77 -2.48 -0.80
N HIS A 217 15.49 -2.82 -0.97
CA HIS A 217 14.67 -2.47 -2.14
C HIS A 217 13.83 -1.19 -1.95
N LEU A 218 13.85 -0.61 -0.75
CA LEU A 218 13.06 0.59 -0.46
C LEU A 218 13.69 1.84 -1.07
N GLU A 219 12.91 2.53 -1.89
CA GLU A 219 13.20 3.89 -2.36
C GLU A 219 12.95 4.93 -1.25
N LEU A 220 13.98 5.23 -0.44
CA LEU A 220 13.88 6.18 0.67
C LEU A 220 13.80 7.63 0.20
N ASN A 221 13.00 8.44 0.90
CA ASN A 221 12.96 9.89 0.74
C ASN A 221 13.89 10.54 1.77
N TYR A 222 15.01 11.06 1.29
CA TYR A 222 16.04 11.64 2.12
C TYR A 222 15.77 13.09 2.56
N ASP A 223 14.76 13.74 1.98
CA ASP A 223 14.36 15.10 2.36
C ASP A 223 13.61 15.10 3.70
N LEU A 224 13.03 13.97 4.10
CA LEU A 224 12.39 13.77 5.39
C LEU A 224 13.44 13.45 6.47
N THR A 225 14.17 14.48 6.90
CA THR A 225 15.35 14.34 7.78
C THR A 225 15.07 13.63 9.08
N THR A 226 13.88 13.79 9.66
CA THR A 226 13.48 13.12 10.90
C THR A 226 13.43 11.60 10.72
N ASP A 227 12.77 11.14 9.65
CA ASP A 227 12.66 9.71 9.35
C ASP A 227 14.05 9.12 9.10
N ILE A 228 14.88 9.80 8.30
CA ILE A 228 16.23 9.34 8.01
C ILE A 228 17.09 9.26 9.27
N ALA A 229 16.99 10.23 10.17
CA ALA A 229 17.71 10.19 11.45
C ALA A 229 17.28 8.98 12.30
N ILE A 230 15.98 8.65 12.33
CA ILE A 230 15.46 7.46 13.01
C ILE A 230 16.01 6.19 12.35
N ILE A 231 15.95 6.09 11.02
CA ILE A 231 16.46 4.94 10.26
C ILE A 231 17.96 4.75 10.53
N SER A 232 18.77 5.82 10.47
CA SER A 232 20.20 5.76 10.76
C SER A 232 20.49 5.28 12.18
N ALA A 233 19.74 5.76 13.18
CA ALA A 233 19.89 5.32 14.57
C ALA A 233 19.53 3.84 14.75
N LEU A 234 18.45 3.37 14.12
CA LEU A 234 18.04 1.97 14.15
C LEU A 234 19.07 1.07 13.46
N VAL A 235 19.57 1.46 12.29
CA VAL A 235 20.60 0.69 11.56
C VAL A 235 21.90 0.59 12.37
N ALA A 236 22.35 1.69 12.99
CA ALA A 236 23.52 1.66 13.87
C ALA A 236 23.32 0.72 15.08
N ARG A 237 22.09 0.61 15.59
CA ARG A 237 21.73 -0.37 16.63
C ARG A 237 21.77 -1.80 16.08
N MET A 238 21.24 -2.04 14.88
CA MET A 238 21.26 -3.35 14.21
C MET A 238 22.68 -3.84 13.98
N VAL A 239 23.60 -2.98 13.54
CA VAL A 239 25.02 -3.35 13.35
C VAL A 239 25.63 -3.88 14.65
N LYS A 240 25.35 -3.21 15.78
CA LYS A 240 25.83 -3.64 17.10
C LYS A 240 25.22 -4.97 17.52
N THR A 241 23.90 -5.13 17.40
CA THR A 241 23.18 -6.33 17.84
C THR A 241 23.57 -7.56 17.00
N THR A 242 23.62 -7.41 15.67
CA THR A 242 23.93 -8.50 14.73
C THR A 242 25.42 -8.85 14.62
N SER A 243 26.31 -8.05 15.23
CA SER A 243 27.76 -8.27 15.17
C SER A 243 28.24 -9.62 15.71
N LYS A 244 27.44 -10.23 16.60
CA LYS A 244 27.71 -11.54 17.23
C LYS A 244 26.86 -12.67 16.63
N SER A 245 26.05 -12.37 15.62
CA SER A 245 25.06 -13.27 15.04
C SER A 245 25.55 -13.88 13.72
N ASP A 246 24.62 -14.31 12.87
CA ASP A 246 24.89 -14.87 11.55
C ASP A 246 25.69 -13.90 10.65
N LYS A 247 26.72 -14.43 9.97
CA LYS A 247 27.63 -13.63 9.12
C LYS A 247 26.93 -13.06 7.89
N HIS A 248 25.93 -13.76 7.34
CA HIS A 248 25.18 -13.26 6.19
C HIS A 248 24.27 -12.11 6.63
N LEU A 249 23.56 -12.26 7.74
CA LEU A 249 22.76 -11.20 8.35
C LEU A 249 23.59 -9.93 8.60
N GLN A 250 24.76 -10.07 9.25
CA GLN A 250 25.66 -8.94 9.52
C GLN A 250 26.09 -8.23 8.22
N ARG A 251 26.42 -8.98 7.17
CA ARG A 251 26.81 -8.40 5.86
C ARG A 251 25.68 -7.58 5.25
N LEU A 252 24.43 -8.04 5.34
CA LEU A 252 23.28 -7.30 4.82
C LEU A 252 23.08 -5.98 5.57
N VAL A 253 23.15 -6.01 6.91
CA VAL A 253 23.01 -4.79 7.72
C VAL A 253 24.09 -3.77 7.39
N VAL A 254 25.36 -4.19 7.36
CA VAL A 254 26.48 -3.30 7.03
C VAL A 254 26.37 -2.75 5.61
N LYS A 255 25.96 -3.58 4.64
CA LYS A 255 25.72 -3.12 3.26
C LYS A 255 24.64 -2.04 3.21
N PHE A 256 23.56 -2.21 3.95
CA PHE A 256 22.49 -1.22 4.03
C PHE A 256 22.97 0.08 4.69
N GLU A 257 23.70 -0.01 5.81
CA GLU A 257 24.32 1.14 6.48
C GLU A 257 25.22 1.95 5.54
N MET A 258 26.12 1.27 4.81
CA MET A 258 27.01 1.92 3.85
C MET A 258 26.22 2.62 2.73
N THR A 259 25.14 2.00 2.26
CA THR A 259 24.27 2.57 1.21
C THR A 259 23.56 3.83 1.73
N LEU A 260 23.03 3.78 2.95
CA LEU A 260 22.37 4.90 3.61
C LEU A 260 23.33 6.08 3.80
N GLN A 261 24.53 5.82 4.31
CA GLN A 261 25.54 6.85 4.56
C GLN A 261 26.02 7.50 3.26
N ALA A 262 26.26 6.70 2.21
CA ALA A 262 26.67 7.22 0.90
C ALA A 262 25.63 8.18 0.30
N GLN A 263 24.33 7.92 0.48
CA GLN A 263 23.27 8.82 0.01
C GLN A 263 23.16 10.07 0.88
N LEU A 264 23.33 9.95 2.19
CA LEU A 264 23.33 11.10 3.10
C LEU A 264 24.46 12.08 2.78
N ASP A 265 25.65 11.57 2.47
CA ASP A 265 26.81 12.40 2.12
C ASP A 265 26.64 13.07 0.75
N ARG A 266 26.01 12.40 -0.22
CA ARG A 266 25.63 13.02 -1.52
C ARG A 266 24.66 14.18 -1.33
N ASN A 267 23.67 14.05 -0.46
CA ASN A 267 22.69 15.13 -0.26
C ASN A 267 23.31 16.34 0.45
N LYS A 268 24.32 16.14 1.30
CA LYS A 268 25.09 17.23 1.90
C LYS A 268 25.92 17.99 0.87
N THR A 269 26.57 17.30 -0.07
CA THR A 269 27.40 17.95 -1.11
C THR A 269 26.56 18.68 -2.15
N VAL A 270 25.35 18.22 -2.47
CA VAL A 270 24.42 18.96 -3.35
C VAL A 270 23.91 20.23 -2.67
N SER A 271 23.69 20.20 -1.35
CA SER A 271 23.23 21.37 -0.57
C SER A 271 24.29 22.48 -0.44
N THR A 272 25.58 22.17 -0.56
CA THR A 272 26.67 23.14 -0.43
C THR A 272 27.01 23.86 -1.74
N VAL A 273 26.52 23.40 -2.89
CA VAL A 273 26.68 24.09 -4.19
C VAL A 273 25.46 24.98 -4.45
N ASN A 274 25.19 25.92 -3.54
CA ASN A 274 24.34 27.06 -3.87
C ASN A 274 25.20 28.06 -4.66
N ASN A 275 24.77 28.37 -5.89
CA ASN A 275 25.44 29.28 -6.82
C ASN A 275 25.73 30.66 -6.19
N THR A 276 26.92 30.83 -5.62
CA THR A 276 27.56 32.15 -5.54
C THR A 276 28.11 32.50 -6.92
N LEU A 277 27.25 33.04 -7.80
CA LEU A 277 27.76 33.95 -8.82
C LEU A 277 28.21 35.22 -8.11
N PRO A 278 29.47 35.65 -8.22
CA PRO A 278 29.86 36.99 -7.81
C PRO A 278 29.11 38.00 -8.69
N ALA A 279 28.47 39.00 -8.08
CA ALA A 279 27.72 40.05 -8.76
C ALA A 279 28.61 41.04 -9.56
N GLU A 280 29.88 40.71 -9.80
CA GLU A 280 30.81 41.58 -10.49
C GLU A 280 31.37 40.84 -11.72
N LEU A 281 30.68 41.00 -12.85
CA LEU A 281 31.22 41.01 -14.21
C LEU A 281 30.04 41.06 -15.22
N SER A 282 29.36 42.18 -15.26
CA SER A 282 28.63 42.62 -16.46
C SER A 282 29.03 44.05 -16.78
N LEU A 283 30.30 44.20 -17.19
CA LEU A 283 30.80 45.40 -17.84
C LEU A 283 30.02 45.60 -19.15
N GLN A 284 29.30 46.73 -19.17
CA GLN A 284 29.05 47.60 -20.32
C GLN A 284 29.41 47.05 -21.71
N SER A 285 28.39 46.81 -22.52
CA SER A 285 28.42 47.29 -23.89
C SER A 285 27.15 48.09 -24.15
N GLY A 286 27.33 49.40 -24.31
CA GLY A 286 26.26 50.30 -24.71
C GLY A 286 26.03 50.17 -26.21
N VAL A 287 24.78 49.89 -26.59
CA VAL A 287 24.18 50.41 -27.82
C VAL A 287 22.77 50.85 -27.47
N THR A 288 22.62 52.14 -27.17
CA THR A 288 21.34 52.84 -27.19
C THR A 288 20.95 53.13 -28.62
N SER A 289 19.74 52.74 -29.03
CA SER A 289 18.82 53.59 -29.80
C SER A 289 17.42 52.97 -29.79
N GLN A 290 16.51 53.66 -29.12
CA GLN A 290 15.07 53.42 -29.10
C GLN A 290 14.45 53.77 -30.45
N THR A 291 13.43 53.06 -30.92
CA THR A 291 12.12 53.67 -31.25
C THR A 291 11.01 52.63 -31.31
N SER A 292 9.89 52.97 -30.67
CA SER A 292 8.64 52.23 -30.51
C SER A 292 7.88 51.99 -31.81
N ALA A 293 7.13 50.88 -31.86
CA ALA A 293 5.82 50.83 -32.52
C ALA A 293 4.95 49.76 -31.86
N SER A 294 3.98 50.22 -31.08
CA SER A 294 2.86 49.43 -30.57
C SER A 294 1.84 49.17 -31.68
N GLN A 295 1.07 48.09 -31.51
CA GLN A 295 -0.26 47.85 -32.08
C GLN A 295 -0.34 47.52 -33.58
N ILE A 296 -0.95 46.35 -33.88
CA ILE A 296 -2.07 46.12 -34.80
C ILE A 296 -2.07 44.62 -35.18
N LEU A 297 -3.07 43.87 -34.72
CA LEU A 297 -3.88 42.90 -35.48
C LEU A 297 -4.68 41.99 -34.53
N LEU A 298 -5.79 42.55 -34.05
CA LEU A 298 -7.03 41.84 -33.73
C LEU A 298 -8.06 42.41 -34.72
N GLY A 299 -8.77 41.53 -35.44
CA GLY A 299 -9.78 41.86 -36.44
C GLY A 299 -9.98 40.64 -37.35
N ASP A 300 -10.92 39.78 -36.98
CA ASP A 300 -12.29 39.74 -37.53
C ASP A 300 -12.37 38.98 -38.86
N ARG A 301 -12.98 37.80 -38.80
CA ARG A 301 -13.57 37.11 -39.95
C ARG A 301 -15.06 36.93 -39.68
N GLU A 302 -15.85 37.92 -40.11
CA GLU A 302 -17.26 37.72 -40.43
C GLU A 302 -17.45 37.69 -41.96
N ASN A 303 -18.21 36.68 -42.39
CA ASN A 303 -19.19 36.62 -43.48
C ASN A 303 -19.15 37.68 -44.62
N MET A 304 -19.16 37.20 -45.87
CA MET A 304 -20.28 37.32 -46.85
C MET A 304 -19.86 36.71 -48.22
N VAL A 305 -20.60 35.72 -48.78
CA VAL A 305 -21.62 35.80 -49.88
C VAL A 305 -20.95 36.14 -51.24
N SER A 306 -21.03 35.39 -52.36
CA SER A 306 -22.12 34.75 -53.14
C SER A 306 -21.44 33.80 -54.16
N GLU A 307 -22.01 32.69 -54.63
CA GLU A 307 -23.08 32.52 -55.64
C GLU A 307 -23.64 31.09 -55.54
#